data_AF-A0AAP0JTB9-F1
#
_entry.id   AF-A0AAP0JTB9-F1
#
_cell.length_a   1.000
_cell.length_b   1.000
_cell.length_c   1.000
_cell.angle_alpha   90.00
_cell.angle_beta   90.00
_cell.angle_gamma   90.00
#
_symmetry.space_group_name_H-M   'P 1'
#
loop_
_entity.id
_entity.type
_entity.pdbx_description
1 polymer ?
#
loop_
_entity_poly.entity_id
_entity_poly.type
_entity_poly.pdbx_seq_one_letter_code
_entity_poly.pdbx_strand_id
1 'polypeptide(L)'
;MKEHFIKGGADVIPNLTSETLYVGEMRRHSFVADAWIREAEEASRLLQQMESKLNNHHNHESIQRKLFELEPKIGRLESLLRNPPAIPILSYQDLEQRQKMLTEIQLLTRAVALRLLPSQVTKSWMGRSVFRFSVV
;
A
#
# COMPACT_ATOMS: atom_id res chain seq x y z
N MET A 1 -50.11 35.34 12.21
CA MET A 1 -49.93 34.27 13.22
C MET A 1 -48.45 33.91 13.25
N LYS A 2 -47.83 34.02 14.42
CA LYS A 2 -46.45 33.58 14.77
C LYS A 2 -46.40 32.03 14.60
N GLU A 3 -45.29 31.31 14.36
CA GLU A 3 -43.99 31.18 15.06
C GLU A 3 -42.99 30.45 14.11
N HIS A 4 -41.76 30.93 13.90
CA HIS A 4 -40.47 30.52 14.52
C HIS A 4 -40.11 29.01 14.52
N PHE A 5 -39.09 28.59 13.74
CA PHE A 5 -37.83 28.05 14.29
C PHE A 5 -36.70 28.00 13.24
N ILE A 6 -35.53 28.51 13.61
CA ILE A 6 -34.25 28.45 12.87
C ILE A 6 -33.38 27.37 13.52
N LYS A 7 -32.70 26.54 12.71
CA LYS A 7 -31.42 25.84 12.96
C LYS A 7 -31.05 25.20 11.60
N GLY A 8 -29.89 25.36 10.98
CA GLY A 8 -28.54 25.70 11.43
C GLY A 8 -27.57 24.65 10.84
N GLY A 9 -26.49 25.09 10.17
CA GLY A 9 -25.38 24.25 9.70
C GLY A 9 -25.51 23.86 8.22
N ALA A 10 -24.84 24.51 7.26
CA ALA A 10 -23.40 24.47 6.99
C ALA A 10 -22.88 23.07 6.65
N ASP A 11 -22.51 22.90 5.38
CA ASP A 11 -21.48 22.01 4.86
C ASP A 11 -21.59 20.52 5.16
N VAL A 12 -22.26 19.78 4.27
CA VAL A 12 -21.97 18.36 4.09
C VAL A 12 -21.29 18.17 2.75
N ILE A 13 -19.96 18.25 2.81
CA ILE A 13 -19.01 17.80 1.80
C ILE A 13 -19.33 16.32 1.47
N PRO A 14 -19.68 15.93 0.24
CA PRO A 14 -19.63 14.52 -0.14
C PRO A 14 -18.18 14.20 -0.53
N ASN A 15 -17.33 14.01 0.48
CA ASN A 15 -16.03 13.38 0.28
C ASN A 15 -15.76 12.42 1.44
N LEU A 16 -16.66 11.46 1.60
CA LEU A 16 -16.41 10.24 2.34
C LEU A 16 -16.02 9.18 1.32
N THR A 17 -14.75 9.25 0.95
CA THR A 17 -13.87 8.14 0.60
C THR A 17 -14.57 6.79 0.40
N SER A 18 -14.67 6.38 -0.86
CA SER A 18 -14.99 5.00 -1.29
C SER A 18 -14.19 3.95 -0.50
N GLU A 19 -13.01 4.32 -0.01
CA GLU A 19 -12.14 3.59 0.91
C GLU A 19 -12.85 2.96 2.13
N THR A 20 -13.87 3.61 2.71
CA THR A 20 -14.58 3.06 3.89
C THR A 20 -15.70 2.07 3.53
N LEU A 21 -16.26 2.20 2.33
CA LEU A 21 -17.26 1.26 1.81
C LEU A 21 -16.62 -0.08 1.39
N TYR A 22 -15.40 -0.04 0.81
CA TYR A 22 -14.68 -1.25 0.39
C TYR A 22 -14.24 -2.14 1.57
N VAL A 23 -13.88 -1.55 2.71
CA VAL A 23 -13.50 -2.32 3.92
C VAL A 23 -14.74 -2.90 4.62
N GLY A 24 -15.90 -2.25 4.48
CA GLY A 24 -17.16 -2.69 5.09
C GLY A 24 -17.77 -3.94 4.45
N GLU A 25 -17.64 -4.09 3.12
CA GLU A 25 -18.21 -5.22 2.37
C GLU A 25 -17.44 -6.54 2.53
N MET A 26 -16.15 -6.50 2.89
CA MET A 26 -15.33 -7.70 3.10
C MET A 26 -15.71 -8.54 4.33
N ARG A 27 -16.61 -8.04 5.19
CA ARG A 27 -16.94 -8.69 6.48
C ARG A 27 -17.85 -9.92 6.38
N ARG A 28 -18.20 -10.40 5.17
CA ARG A 28 -19.14 -11.52 4.99
C ARG A 28 -18.55 -12.83 4.47
N HIS A 29 -17.24 -12.93 4.30
CA HIS A 29 -16.56 -14.21 4.10
C HIS A 29 -15.89 -14.63 5.41
N SER A 30 -15.94 -15.93 5.73
CA SER A 30 -15.31 -16.51 6.92
C SER A 30 -13.80 -16.21 6.92
N PHE A 31 -13.44 -15.08 7.50
CA PHE A 31 -12.10 -14.49 7.53
C PHE A 31 -11.05 -15.46 8.10
N VAL A 32 -11.48 -16.38 8.96
CA VAL A 32 -10.59 -17.34 9.63
C VAL A 32 -10.00 -18.37 8.65
N ALA A 33 -10.74 -18.73 7.58
CA ALA A 33 -10.36 -19.79 6.65
C ALA A 33 -9.69 -19.29 5.36
N ASP A 34 -9.80 -17.99 5.05
CA ASP A 34 -9.32 -17.44 3.79
C ASP A 34 -7.85 -17.03 3.87
N ALA A 35 -6.96 -17.93 3.42
CA ALA A 35 -5.53 -17.71 3.44
C ALA A 35 -5.09 -16.47 2.66
N TRP A 36 -5.80 -16.13 1.57
CA TRP A 36 -5.46 -14.97 0.74
C TRP A 36 -5.79 -13.68 1.49
N ILE A 37 -6.98 -13.59 2.08
CA ILE A 37 -7.42 -12.39 2.81
C ILE A 37 -6.53 -12.14 4.03
N ARG A 38 -6.16 -13.20 4.78
CA ARG A 38 -5.26 -13.08 5.93
C ARG A 38 -3.88 -12.55 5.55
N GLU A 39 -3.29 -13.07 4.47
CA GLU A 39 -2.00 -12.58 3.99
C GLU A 39 -2.11 -11.13 3.49
N ALA A 40 -3.21 -10.77 2.83
CA ALA A 40 -3.44 -9.43 2.30
C ALA A 40 -3.58 -8.38 3.43
N GLU A 41 -4.26 -8.73 4.51
CA GLU A 41 -4.35 -7.88 5.70
C GLU A 41 -2.99 -7.69 6.37
N GLU A 42 -2.21 -8.76 6.53
CA GLU A 42 -0.87 -8.66 7.10
C GLU A 42 0.06 -7.78 6.24
N ALA A 43 0.01 -7.94 4.91
CA ALA A 43 0.74 -7.11 3.96
C ALA A 43 0.31 -5.62 4.07
N SER A 44 -0.99 -5.36 4.10
CA SER A 44 -1.55 -4.01 4.22
C SER A 44 -1.17 -3.35 5.55
N ARG A 45 -1.18 -4.10 6.65
CA ARG A 45 -0.77 -3.61 7.97
C ARG A 45 0.71 -3.23 8.00
N LEU A 46 1.57 -4.01 7.32
CA LEU A 46 2.99 -3.66 7.19
C LEU A 46 3.18 -2.37 6.39
N LEU A 47 2.45 -2.20 5.28
CA LEU A 47 2.46 -0.96 4.48
C LEU A 47 2.05 0.25 5.30
N GLN A 48 0.92 0.19 6.01
CA GLN A 48 0.47 1.28 6.89
C GLN A 48 1.51 1.64 7.95
N GLN A 49 2.17 0.64 8.55
CA GLN A 49 3.25 0.86 9.50
C GLN A 49 4.50 1.48 8.87
N MET A 50 4.78 1.20 7.59
CA MET A 50 5.88 1.82 6.86
C MET A 50 5.56 3.27 6.48
N GLU A 51 4.38 3.53 5.94
CA GLU A 51 3.93 4.87 5.55
C GLU A 51 3.89 5.83 6.74
N SER A 52 3.33 5.38 7.87
CA SER A 52 3.32 6.16 9.12
C SER A 52 4.74 6.50 9.60
N LYS A 53 5.68 5.56 9.55
CA LYS A 53 7.09 5.81 9.90
C LYS A 53 7.79 6.76 8.92
N LEU A 54 7.49 6.62 7.63
CA LEU A 54 8.08 7.43 6.57
C LEU A 54 7.60 8.88 6.66
N ASN A 55 6.31 9.11 6.96
CA ASN A 55 5.77 10.44 7.22
C ASN A 55 6.36 11.08 8.49
N ASN A 56 6.71 10.27 9.48
CA ASN A 56 7.37 10.72 10.71
C ASN A 56 8.90 10.86 10.58
N HIS A 57 9.45 10.83 9.36
CA HIS A 57 10.90 10.94 9.07
C HIS A 57 11.77 9.98 9.89
N HIS A 58 11.25 8.79 10.20
CA HIS A 58 11.89 7.86 11.12
C HIS A 58 12.64 6.73 10.41
N ASN A 59 13.80 6.39 10.98
CA ASN A 59 14.64 5.19 10.76
C ASN A 59 14.41 4.43 9.43
N HIS A 60 15.07 4.89 8.36
CA HIS A 60 15.05 4.24 7.04
C HIS A 60 15.43 2.76 7.09
N GLU A 61 16.37 2.34 7.95
CA GLU A 61 16.76 0.94 8.08
C GLU A 61 15.60 0.08 8.60
N SER A 62 14.80 0.61 9.54
CA SER A 62 13.61 -0.11 10.03
C SER A 62 12.55 -0.26 8.95
N ILE A 63 12.41 0.72 8.05
CA ILE A 63 11.44 0.65 6.94
C ILE A 63 11.96 -0.33 5.88
N GLN A 64 13.26 -0.31 5.57
CA GLN A 64 13.90 -1.27 4.66
C GLN A 64 13.73 -2.73 5.13
N ARG A 65 13.90 -3.01 6.43
CA ARG A 65 13.64 -4.37 6.98
C ARG A 65 12.20 -4.80 6.76
N LYS A 66 11.23 -3.91 7.02
CA LYS A 66 9.81 -4.21 6.79
C LYS A 66 9.46 -4.38 5.32
N LEU A 67 10.15 -3.67 4.42
CA LEU A 67 10.00 -3.85 2.98
C LEU A 67 10.44 -5.26 2.56
N PHE A 68 11.55 -5.75 3.13
CA PHE A 68 12.03 -7.11 2.91
C PHE A 68 11.07 -8.17 3.48
N GLU A 69 10.39 -7.89 4.59
CA GLU A 69 9.33 -8.75 5.13
C GLU A 69 8.08 -8.78 4.24
N LEU A 70 7.82 -7.71 3.47
CA LEU A 70 6.63 -7.58 2.61
C LEU A 70 6.77 -8.33 1.28
N GLU A 71 7.98 -8.38 0.70
CA GLU A 71 8.27 -9.08 -0.55
C GLU A 71 7.76 -10.54 -0.59
N PRO A 72 8.08 -11.41 0.39
CA PRO A 72 7.58 -12.78 0.39
C PRO A 72 6.05 -12.85 0.57
N LYS A 73 5.42 -11.86 1.20
CA LYS A 73 3.95 -11.80 1.32
C LYS A 73 3.28 -11.54 -0.02
N ILE A 74 3.83 -10.62 -0.81
CA ILE A 74 3.36 -10.36 -2.18
C ILE A 74 3.50 -11.63 -3.02
N GLY A 75 4.64 -12.32 -2.94
CA GLY A 75 4.82 -13.60 -3.63
C GLY A 75 3.81 -14.68 -3.20
N ARG A 76 3.44 -14.73 -1.90
CA ARG A 76 2.38 -15.63 -1.42
C ARG A 76 1.00 -15.24 -1.95
N LEU A 77 0.66 -13.95 -2.00
CA LEU A 77 -0.61 -13.47 -2.55
C LEU A 77 -0.74 -13.78 -4.04
N GLU A 78 0.33 -13.61 -4.82
CA GLU A 78 0.40 -14.01 -6.23
C GLU A 78 0.17 -15.51 -6.40
N SER A 79 0.83 -16.32 -5.58
CA SER A 79 0.68 -17.77 -5.58
C SER A 79 -0.75 -18.20 -5.26
N LEU A 80 -1.35 -17.62 -4.22
CA LEU A 80 -2.72 -17.91 -3.78
C LEU A 80 -3.78 -17.41 -4.78
N LEU A 81 -3.46 -16.41 -5.60
CA LEU A 81 -4.35 -15.96 -6.68
C LEU A 81 -4.29 -16.91 -7.87
N ARG A 82 -3.08 -17.38 -8.23
CA ARG A 82 -2.86 -18.30 -9.35
C ARG A 82 -3.33 -19.72 -9.04
N ASN A 83 -3.21 -20.13 -7.78
CA ASN A 83 -3.62 -21.44 -7.29
C ASN A 83 -4.46 -21.26 -6.01
N PRO A 84 -5.73 -20.85 -6.14
CA PRO A 84 -6.57 -20.62 -4.99
C PRO A 84 -6.85 -21.95 -4.26
N PRO A 85 -6.86 -21.94 -2.92
CA PRO A 85 -7.27 -23.12 -2.16
C PRO A 85 -8.72 -23.49 -2.52
N ALA A 86 -9.06 -24.77 -2.41
CA ALA A 86 -10.41 -25.26 -2.71
C ALA A 86 -11.51 -24.60 -1.86
N ILE A 87 -11.12 -24.01 -0.72
CA ILE A 87 -11.99 -23.24 0.17
C ILE A 87 -11.28 -21.91 0.48
N PRO A 88 -11.95 -20.76 0.34
CA PRO A 88 -13.33 -20.61 -0.14
C PRO A 88 -13.46 -20.84 -1.65
N ILE A 89 -14.66 -21.25 -2.09
CA ILE A 89 -15.01 -21.29 -3.52
C ILE A 89 -15.09 -19.84 -4.00
N LEU A 90 -14.23 -19.46 -4.94
CA LEU A 90 -14.15 -18.10 -5.46
C LEU A 90 -14.97 -17.95 -6.73
N SER A 91 -15.79 -16.91 -6.78
CA SER A 91 -16.37 -16.44 -8.03
C SER A 91 -15.33 -15.68 -8.86
N TYR A 92 -15.64 -15.43 -10.12
CA TYR A 92 -14.81 -14.57 -10.97
C TYR A 92 -14.66 -13.15 -10.40
N GLN A 93 -15.73 -12.61 -9.82
CA GLN A 93 -15.72 -11.29 -9.17
C GLN A 93 -14.79 -11.27 -7.96
N ASP A 94 -14.74 -12.34 -7.16
CA ASP A 94 -13.82 -12.44 -6.03
C ASP A 94 -12.35 -12.45 -6.50
N LEU A 95 -12.06 -13.16 -7.59
CA LEU A 95 -10.72 -13.19 -8.18
C LEU A 95 -10.31 -11.82 -8.73
N GLU A 96 -11.23 -11.13 -9.42
CA GLU A 96 -10.99 -9.78 -9.94
C GLU A 96 -10.72 -8.79 -8.79
N GLN A 97 -11.51 -8.86 -7.71
CA GLN A 97 -11.31 -8.02 -6.53
C GLN A 97 -9.96 -8.28 -5.86
N ARG A 98 -9.58 -9.56 -5.69
CA ARG A 98 -8.28 -9.94 -5.14
C ARG A 98 -7.13 -9.47 -6.02
N GLN A 99 -7.26 -9.58 -7.33
CA GLN A 99 -6.28 -9.08 -8.29
C GLN A 99 -6.11 -7.56 -8.15
N LYS A 100 -7.21 -6.82 -8.04
CA LYS A 100 -7.19 -5.36 -7.85
C LYS A 100 -6.44 -4.98 -6.55
N MET A 101 -6.76 -5.65 -5.45
CA MET A 101 -6.09 -5.43 -4.16
C MET A 101 -4.60 -5.77 -4.21
N LEU A 102 -4.21 -6.87 -4.86
CA LEU A 102 -2.80 -7.22 -5.02
C LEU A 102 -2.04 -6.13 -5.80
N THR A 103 -2.64 -5.62 -6.88
CA THR A 103 -2.05 -4.52 -7.66
C THR A 103 -1.89 -3.26 -6.83
N GLU A 104 -2.85 -2.94 -5.96
CA GLU A 104 -2.75 -1.82 -5.02
C GLU A 104 -1.61 -2.00 -4.01
N ILE A 105 -1.52 -3.17 -3.37
CA ILE A 105 -0.41 -3.51 -2.45
C ILE A 105 0.94 -3.37 -3.16
N GLN A 106 1.07 -3.90 -4.37
CA GLN A 106 2.31 -3.79 -5.16
C GLN A 106 2.65 -2.33 -5.49
N LEU A 107 1.66 -1.51 -5.85
CA LEU A 107 1.86 -0.10 -6.16
C LEU A 107 2.35 0.68 -4.93
N LEU A 108 1.69 0.50 -3.79
CA LEU A 108 2.09 1.14 -2.53
C LEU A 108 3.48 0.69 -2.09
N THR A 109 3.79 -0.60 -2.25
CA THR A 109 5.13 -1.15 -1.97
C THR A 109 6.21 -0.45 -2.80
N ARG A 110 5.97 -0.27 -4.11
CA ARG A 110 6.89 0.45 -5.00
C ARG A 110 7.01 1.92 -4.59
N ALA A 111 5.91 2.57 -4.23
CA ALA A 111 5.94 3.96 -3.77
C ALA A 111 6.78 4.12 -2.49
N VAL A 112 6.62 3.22 -1.51
CA VAL A 112 7.44 3.19 -0.30
C VAL A 112 8.91 2.94 -0.63
N ALA A 113 9.21 1.95 -1.49
CA ALA A 113 10.58 1.64 -1.90
C ALA A 113 11.26 2.83 -2.58
N LEU A 114 10.56 3.53 -3.47
CA LEU A 114 11.07 4.73 -4.13
C LEU A 114 11.36 5.88 -3.16
N ARG A 115 10.55 6.05 -2.12
CA ARG A 115 10.77 7.08 -1.09
C ARG A 115 11.94 6.74 -0.14
N LEU A 116 12.32 5.47 -0.06
CA LEU A 116 13.51 5.01 0.68
C LEU A 116 14.80 5.08 -0.13
N LEU A 117 14.71 5.23 -1.45
CA LEU A 117 15.90 5.47 -2.25
C LEU A 117 16.51 6.80 -1.78
N PRO A 118 17.77 6.81 -1.36
CA PRO A 118 18.44 8.08 -1.10
C PRO A 118 18.38 8.88 -2.41
N SER A 119 18.11 10.18 -2.34
CA SER A 119 18.14 11.08 -3.50
C SER A 119 19.57 11.21 -4.04
N GLN A 120 20.14 10.14 -4.57
CA GLN A 120 21.51 10.07 -5.09
C GLN A 120 21.52 10.48 -6.56
N VAL A 121 20.85 11.58 -6.89
CA VAL A 121 21.12 12.33 -8.14
C VAL A 121 20.89 13.80 -7.85
N THR A 122 21.88 14.45 -7.26
CA THR A 122 22.37 15.79 -7.61
C THR A 122 23.43 16.16 -6.57
N LYS A 123 24.58 16.67 -7.02
CA LYS A 123 25.74 17.16 -6.22
C LYS A 123 26.77 16.10 -5.80
N SER A 124 27.49 15.51 -6.77
CA SER A 124 28.87 15.03 -6.51
C SER A 124 29.73 14.82 -7.77
N TRP A 125 29.16 14.73 -8.98
CA TRP A 125 29.93 14.43 -10.21
C TRP A 125 30.05 15.56 -11.24
N MET A 126 29.95 16.82 -10.81
CA MET A 126 30.43 17.96 -11.61
C MET A 126 31.23 18.89 -10.69
N GLY A 127 32.55 18.73 -10.67
CA GLY A 127 33.42 19.69 -9.97
C GLY A 127 34.67 19.11 -9.30
N ARG A 128 35.44 18.29 -10.02
CA ARG A 128 36.89 18.13 -9.85
C ARG A 128 37.40 17.25 -11.00
N SER A 129 37.69 17.87 -12.14
CA SER A 129 39.01 18.37 -12.51
C SER A 129 40.02 17.24 -12.71
N VAL A 130 40.25 16.95 -13.99
CA VAL A 130 41.49 16.49 -14.64
C VAL A 130 42.14 15.23 -14.08
N PHE A 131 41.82 14.08 -14.69
CA PHE A 131 42.82 13.04 -14.93
C PHE A 131 43.16 12.99 -16.42
N ARG A 132 44.38 13.45 -16.68
CA ARG A 132 45.13 13.48 -17.93
C ARG A 132 45.42 12.04 -18.37
N PHE A 133 44.92 11.62 -19.52
CA PHE A 133 45.48 10.48 -20.24
C PHE A 133 46.59 11.01 -21.17
N SER A 134 47.83 10.69 -20.83
CA SER A 134 48.95 10.82 -21.76
C SER A 134 48.89 9.67 -22.76
N VAL A 135 48.88 10.02 -24.04
CA VAL A 135 49.20 9.15 -25.15
C VAL A 135 50.73 9.06 -25.25
N VAL A 136 51.28 7.85 -25.15
CA VAL A 136 52.48 7.38 -25.86
C VAL A 136 52.26 5.91 -26.16
#